data_AF-A0A2P6WCZ0-F1
#
_entry.id   AF-A0A2P6WCZ0-F1
#
_cell.length_a   1.000
_cell.length_b   1.000
_cell.length_c   1.000
_cell.angle_alpha   90.00
_cell.angle_beta   90.00
_cell.angle_gamma   90.00
#
_symmetry.space_group_name_H-M   'P 1'
#
loop_
_entity.id
_entity.type
_entity.pdbx_description
1 polymer ?
#
loop_
_entity_poly.entity_id
_entity_poly.type
_entity_poly.pdbx_seq_one_letter_code
_entity_poly.pdbx_strand_id
1 'polypeptide(L)'
;MREPRKVRSMDRAKQIARVEADRPIALRQAIQACRKGGTVCVAGVYTGFDEKIRLGAFTNKGLTMKTGQTHMMRFMKPLLDKIEADEIDPSFVVSHRVPIDQAPEMYKIFRDKQENCTKVVLDPWQRAQKLPNQSNPEYLWTTPRVLVLDLPALRNTP
;
A
#
# COMPACT_ATOMS: atom_id res chain seq x y z
N MET A 1 -14.46 16.73 24.30
CA MET A 1 -15.68 15.93 24.52
C MET A 1 -15.33 14.45 24.33
N ARG A 2 -15.23 13.67 25.43
CA ARG A 2 -14.84 12.25 25.39
C ARG A 2 -16.01 11.41 24.88
N GLU A 3 -15.77 10.52 23.91
CA GLU A 3 -16.80 9.61 23.40
C GLU A 3 -17.29 8.65 24.50
N PRO A 4 -18.57 8.25 24.48
CA PRO A 4 -19.13 7.35 25.48
C PRO A 4 -18.44 5.98 25.42
N ARG A 5 -17.99 5.51 26.59
CA ARG A 5 -17.20 4.28 26.82
C ARG A 5 -17.76 3.02 26.13
N LYS A 6 -19.07 2.97 25.88
CA LYS A 6 -19.78 1.87 25.20
C LYS A 6 -19.49 1.77 23.69
N VAL A 7 -19.18 2.86 23.00
CA VAL A 7 -18.92 2.85 21.55
C VAL A 7 -17.54 2.23 21.26
N ARG A 8 -16.54 2.59 22.07
CA ARG A 8 -15.17 2.04 21.99
C ARG A 8 -15.12 0.55 22.31
N SER A 9 -15.98 0.06 23.22
CA SER A 9 -16.03 -1.36 23.58
C SER A 9 -16.66 -2.22 22.50
N MET A 10 -17.70 -1.74 21.81
CA MET A 10 -18.32 -2.48 20.69
C MET A 10 -17.42 -2.55 19.45
N ASP A 11 -16.73 -1.46 19.12
CA ASP A 11 -15.78 -1.44 18.00
C ASP A 11 -14.58 -2.38 18.29
N ARG A 12 -14.18 -2.51 19.57
CA ARG A 12 -13.18 -3.52 20.03
C ARG A 12 -13.72 -4.95 20.04
N ALA A 13 -15.00 -5.16 20.37
CA ALA A 13 -15.59 -6.50 20.36
C ALA A 13 -15.71 -7.06 18.93
N LYS A 14 -16.16 -6.23 17.97
CA LYS A 14 -16.18 -6.58 16.54
C LYS A 14 -14.75 -6.81 16.00
N GLN A 15 -13.76 -6.07 16.51
CA GLN A 15 -12.34 -6.26 16.22
C GLN A 15 -11.82 -7.65 16.64
N ILE A 16 -12.20 -8.12 17.82
CA ILE A 16 -11.77 -9.44 18.32
C ILE A 16 -12.45 -10.55 17.50
N ALA A 17 -13.69 -10.33 17.07
CA ALA A 17 -14.49 -11.29 16.32
C ALA A 17 -14.11 -11.43 14.82
N ARG A 18 -13.12 -10.67 14.32
CA ARG A 18 -12.73 -10.64 12.87
C ARG A 18 -13.92 -10.45 11.91
N VAL A 19 -15.00 -9.85 12.38
CA VAL A 19 -16.11 -9.41 11.54
C VAL A 19 -15.66 -8.05 10.98
N GLU A 20 -14.87 -8.07 9.91
CA GLU A 20 -14.43 -6.89 9.19
C GLU A 20 -15.62 -6.21 8.52
N ALA A 21 -16.29 -5.34 9.27
CA ALA A 21 -16.90 -4.15 8.72
C ALA A 21 -15.93 -3.00 8.98
N ASP A 22 -15.76 -2.12 8.02
CA ASP A 22 -14.81 -1.01 8.04
C ASP A 22 -14.73 -0.27 9.39
N ARG A 23 -13.58 0.35 9.66
CA ARG A 23 -13.40 1.19 10.85
C ARG A 23 -13.43 2.65 10.45
N PRO A 24 -14.58 3.32 10.45
CA PRO A 24 -14.69 4.71 10.03
C PRO A 24 -14.24 5.66 11.14
N ILE A 25 -13.35 5.25 12.05
CA ILE A 25 -12.85 6.10 13.13
C ILE A 25 -12.13 7.32 12.52
N ALA A 26 -11.26 7.08 11.55
CA ALA A 26 -10.56 8.13 10.83
C ALA A 26 -11.55 9.04 10.07
N LEU A 27 -12.55 8.46 9.39
CA LEU A 27 -13.58 9.22 8.68
C LEU A 27 -14.42 10.09 9.63
N ARG A 28 -14.87 9.53 10.76
CA ARG A 28 -15.61 10.25 11.81
C ARG A 28 -14.79 11.42 12.36
N GLN A 29 -13.50 11.21 12.61
CA GLN A 29 -12.59 12.26 13.06
C GLN A 29 -12.38 13.33 12.00
N ALA A 30 -12.23 12.95 10.72
CA ALA A 30 -12.09 13.87 9.61
C ALA A 30 -13.33 14.78 9.47
N ILE A 31 -14.55 14.22 9.55
CA ILE A 31 -15.81 15.00 9.54
C ILE A 31 -15.85 16.00 10.71
N GLN A 32 -15.39 15.60 11.89
CA GLN A 32 -15.36 16.47 13.07
C GLN A 32 -14.28 17.55 13.00
N ALA A 33 -13.12 17.26 12.44
CA ALA A 33 -12.02 18.21 12.30
C ALA A 33 -12.22 19.18 11.13
N CYS A 34 -12.95 18.77 10.09
CA CYS A 34 -13.17 19.62 8.91
C CYS A 34 -13.92 20.91 9.26
N ARG A 35 -13.48 22.03 8.70
CA ARG A 35 -14.16 23.34 8.82
C ARG A 35 -15.54 23.31 8.16
N LYS A 36 -16.44 24.20 8.57
CA LYS A 36 -17.75 24.39 7.90
C LYS A 36 -17.52 24.77 6.43
N GLY A 37 -18.34 24.23 5.52
CA GLY A 37 -18.20 24.37 4.07
C GLY A 37 -16.97 23.65 3.47
N GLY A 38 -16.28 22.80 4.23
CA GLY A 38 -15.08 22.11 3.78
C GLY A 38 -15.35 20.83 2.99
N THR A 39 -14.26 20.22 2.49
CA THR A 39 -14.30 18.96 1.74
C THR A 39 -13.61 17.85 2.53
N VAL A 40 -14.24 16.68 2.63
CA VAL A 40 -13.65 15.45 3.15
C VAL A 40 -13.40 14.51 1.96
N CYS A 41 -12.14 14.21 1.69
CA CYS A 41 -11.73 13.27 0.64
C CYS A 41 -11.42 11.90 1.25
N VAL A 42 -12.07 10.85 0.74
CA VAL A 42 -11.88 9.47 1.18
C VAL A 42 -11.26 8.69 0.04
N ALA A 43 -9.97 8.40 0.15
CA ALA A 43 -9.27 7.50 -0.76
C ALA A 43 -9.16 6.12 -0.09
N GLY A 44 -9.60 5.07 -0.78
CA GLY A 44 -9.52 3.70 -0.29
C GLY A 44 -10.76 2.88 -0.58
N VAL A 45 -10.81 1.68 0.01
CA VAL A 45 -11.92 0.74 -0.12
C VAL A 45 -12.63 0.66 1.23
N TYR A 46 -13.92 0.95 1.22
CA TYR A 46 -14.86 0.70 2.32
C TYR A 46 -15.96 -0.19 1.73
N THR A 47 -16.07 -1.44 2.19
CA THR A 47 -16.99 -2.47 1.65
C THR A 47 -18.11 -2.85 2.63
N GLY A 48 -18.05 -2.41 3.87
CA GLY A 48 -19.00 -2.73 4.93
C GLY A 48 -20.14 -1.71 5.07
N PHE A 49 -21.22 -2.15 5.72
CA PHE A 49 -22.28 -1.25 6.18
C PHE A 49 -21.80 -0.48 7.42
N ASP A 50 -21.24 0.70 7.19
CA ASP A 50 -20.75 1.56 8.26
C ASP A 50 -21.91 2.21 9.05
N GLU A 51 -22.38 1.51 10.08
CA GLU A 51 -23.58 1.88 10.87
C GLU A 51 -23.50 3.23 11.62
N LYS A 52 -22.37 3.96 11.62
CA LYS A 52 -22.22 5.18 12.46
C LYS A 52 -21.40 6.29 11.80
N ILE A 53 -21.70 6.63 10.54
CA ILE A 53 -21.20 7.88 9.96
C ILE A 53 -21.91 9.05 10.66
N ARG A 54 -21.17 10.10 11.07
CA ARG A 54 -21.74 11.27 11.77
C ARG A 54 -22.47 12.21 10.80
N LEU A 55 -23.58 11.75 10.21
CA LEU A 55 -24.33 12.50 9.19
C LEU A 55 -24.81 13.86 9.69
N GLY A 56 -25.29 13.97 10.94
CA GLY A 56 -25.71 15.26 11.50
C GLY A 56 -24.58 16.28 11.60
N ALA A 57 -23.34 15.84 11.89
CA ALA A 57 -22.19 16.73 11.89
C ALA A 57 -21.77 17.12 10.46
N PHE A 58 -21.95 16.21 9.50
CA PHE A 58 -21.65 16.43 8.10
C PHE A 58 -22.61 17.47 7.47
N THR A 59 -23.92 17.33 7.71
CA THR A 59 -24.95 18.23 7.18
C THR A 59 -24.92 19.60 7.85
N ASN A 60 -24.82 19.68 9.19
CA ASN A 60 -24.76 20.96 9.91
C ASN A 60 -23.51 21.78 9.58
N LYS A 61 -22.45 21.13 9.10
CA LYS A 61 -21.26 21.80 8.61
C LYS A 61 -21.30 22.10 7.11
N GLY A 62 -22.28 21.61 6.36
CA GLY A 62 -22.35 21.77 4.91
C GLY A 62 -21.12 21.21 4.20
N LEU A 63 -20.68 20.00 4.59
CA LEU A 63 -19.47 19.41 4.02
C LEU A 63 -19.71 18.81 2.63
N THR A 64 -18.68 18.84 1.80
CA THR A 64 -18.61 18.09 0.54
C THR A 64 -17.82 16.80 0.75
N MET A 65 -18.31 15.69 0.21
CA MET A 65 -17.58 14.42 0.22
C MET A 65 -17.08 14.08 -1.19
N LYS A 66 -15.80 13.75 -1.32
CA LYS A 66 -15.20 13.17 -2.53
C LYS A 66 -14.64 11.80 -2.19
N THR A 67 -15.00 10.77 -2.95
CA THR A 67 -14.66 9.38 -2.64
C THR A 67 -14.19 8.66 -3.89
N GLY A 68 -13.41 7.60 -3.71
CA GLY A 68 -13.10 6.66 -4.78
C GLY A 68 -11.93 5.76 -4.42
N GLN A 69 -11.77 4.69 -5.21
CA GLN A 69 -10.47 4.05 -5.32
C GLN A 69 -9.54 5.02 -6.05
N THR A 70 -8.33 5.20 -5.55
CA THR A 70 -7.34 6.12 -6.10
C THR A 70 -7.29 6.00 -7.63
N HIS A 71 -7.61 7.08 -8.35
CA HIS A 71 -7.74 7.06 -9.82
C HIS A 71 -6.37 6.99 -10.50
N MET A 72 -5.67 5.87 -10.35
CA MET A 72 -4.28 5.72 -10.76
C MET A 72 -4.07 6.07 -12.23
N MET A 73 -4.90 5.54 -13.13
CA MET A 73 -4.78 5.79 -14.57
C MET A 73 -4.94 7.28 -14.94
N ARG A 74 -5.82 8.01 -14.25
CA ARG A 74 -6.03 9.44 -14.49
C ARG A 74 -4.81 10.27 -14.09
N PHE A 75 -4.15 9.90 -13.00
CA PHE A 75 -3.03 10.67 -12.44
C PHE A 75 -1.66 10.14 -12.85
N MET A 76 -1.57 8.97 -13.48
CA MET A 76 -0.30 8.33 -13.85
C MET A 76 0.57 9.24 -14.72
N LYS A 77 0.06 9.69 -15.87
CA LYS A 77 0.84 10.50 -16.82
C LYS A 77 1.25 11.86 -16.24
N PRO A 78 0.34 12.67 -15.66
CA PRO A 78 0.71 13.94 -15.06
C PRO A 78 1.72 13.83 -13.91
N LEU A 79 1.66 12.76 -13.11
CA LEU A 79 2.61 12.54 -12.01
C LEU A 79 3.97 12.08 -12.54
N LEU A 80 3.99 11.23 -13.57
CA LEU A 80 5.23 10.82 -14.21
C LEU A 80 5.95 12.01 -14.85
N ASP A 81 5.22 12.88 -15.56
CA ASP A 81 5.79 14.07 -16.19
C ASP A 81 6.46 14.99 -15.15
N LYS A 82 5.88 15.09 -13.94
CA LYS A 82 6.47 15.84 -12.82
C LYS A 82 7.73 15.20 -12.23
N ILE A 83 7.79 13.88 -12.21
CA ILE A 83 8.98 13.15 -11.77
C ILE A 83 10.11 13.32 -12.81
N GLU A 84 9.79 13.20 -14.11
CA GLU A 84 10.75 13.40 -15.19
C GLU A 84 11.27 14.84 -15.25
N ALA A 85 10.43 15.82 -14.88
CA ALA A 85 10.82 17.22 -14.75
C ALA A 85 11.54 17.57 -13.44
N ASP A 86 11.84 16.57 -12.59
CA ASP A 86 12.49 16.72 -11.28
C ASP A 86 11.73 17.64 -10.29
N GLU A 87 10.42 17.83 -10.50
CA GLU A 87 9.56 18.57 -9.57
C GLU A 87 9.20 17.75 -8.32
N ILE A 88 9.27 16.42 -8.42
CA ILE A 88 8.92 15.47 -7.36
C ILE A 88 9.92 14.31 -7.36
N ASP A 89 10.62 14.10 -6.23
CA ASP A 89 11.40 12.88 -5.98
C ASP A 89 10.60 11.88 -5.11
N PRO A 90 10.15 10.73 -5.66
CA PRO A 90 9.43 9.71 -4.91
C PRO A 90 10.36 8.75 -4.14
N SER A 91 11.69 8.89 -4.23
CA SER A 91 12.66 7.91 -3.71
C SER A 91 12.53 7.70 -2.20
N PHE A 92 12.17 8.74 -1.45
CA PHE A 92 11.97 8.64 0.00
C PHE A 92 10.87 7.65 0.43
N VAL A 93 9.95 7.30 -0.47
CA VAL A 93 8.89 6.32 -0.19
C VAL A 93 9.46 4.91 -0.14
N VAL A 94 10.53 4.63 -0.90
CA VAL A 94 11.15 3.30 -1.00
C VAL A 94 12.05 3.05 0.22
N SER A 95 11.55 2.25 1.17
CA SER A 95 12.33 1.85 2.34
C SER A 95 13.41 0.81 2.05
N HIS A 96 13.14 -0.14 1.15
CA HIS A 96 14.04 -1.28 0.90
C HIS A 96 14.08 -1.61 -0.59
N ARG A 97 15.25 -2.00 -1.08
CA ARG A 97 15.46 -2.57 -2.41
C ARG A 97 16.27 -3.86 -2.27
N VAL A 98 15.69 -4.98 -2.69
CA VAL A 98 16.27 -6.31 -2.49
C VAL A 98 16.14 -7.18 -3.74
N PRO A 99 16.98 -8.21 -3.91
CA PRO A 99 16.78 -9.21 -4.96
C PRO A 99 15.51 -10.02 -4.74
N ILE A 100 14.98 -10.61 -5.81
CA ILE A 100 13.73 -11.39 -5.78
C ILE A 100 13.75 -12.55 -4.77
N ASP A 101 14.92 -13.15 -4.54
CA ASP A 101 15.10 -14.28 -3.61
C ASP A 101 14.81 -13.91 -2.15
N GLN A 102 14.91 -12.62 -1.80
CA GLN A 102 14.61 -12.11 -0.46
C GLN A 102 13.13 -11.74 -0.27
N ALA A 103 12.29 -11.88 -1.30
CA ALA A 103 10.87 -11.54 -1.21
C ALA A 103 10.16 -12.21 -0.02
N PRO A 104 10.34 -13.52 0.27
CA PRO A 104 9.65 -14.15 1.41
C PRO A 104 9.98 -13.51 2.75
N GLU A 105 11.24 -13.09 2.94
CA GLU A 105 11.67 -12.43 4.17
C GLU A 105 11.09 -11.02 4.28
N MET A 106 11.14 -10.26 3.18
CA MET A 106 10.54 -8.92 3.14
C MET A 106 9.02 -8.94 3.38
N TYR A 107 8.31 -9.98 2.94
CA TYR A 107 6.90 -10.17 3.28
C TYR A 107 6.67 -10.36 4.78
N LYS A 108 7.55 -11.10 5.49
CA LYS A 108 7.46 -11.25 6.95
C LYS A 108 7.70 -9.91 7.64
N ILE A 109 8.77 -9.20 7.27
CA ILE A 109 9.13 -7.89 7.83
C ILE A 109 7.97 -6.90 7.63
N PHE A 110 7.39 -6.85 6.43
CA PHE A 110 6.25 -5.98 6.12
C PHE A 110 5.00 -6.33 6.95
N ARG A 111 4.64 -7.62 7.03
CA ARG A 111 3.49 -8.11 7.82
C ARG A 111 3.65 -7.79 9.30
N ASP A 112 4.85 -8.04 9.83
CA ASP A 112 5.17 -7.92 11.25
C ASP A 112 5.53 -6.47 11.62
N LYS A 113 5.52 -5.56 10.64
CA LYS A 113 5.78 -4.11 10.77
C LYS A 113 7.14 -3.81 11.41
N GLN A 114 8.14 -4.58 11.02
CA GLN A 114 9.51 -4.45 11.50
C GLN A 114 10.30 -3.51 10.58
N GLU A 115 11.43 -3.02 11.07
CA GLU A 115 12.43 -2.28 10.29
C GLU A 115 11.88 -1.03 9.57
N ASN A 116 10.79 -0.43 10.08
CA ASN A 116 10.10 0.69 9.43
C ASN A 116 9.80 0.44 7.94
N CYS A 117 9.52 -0.82 7.59
CA CYS A 117 9.26 -1.23 6.20
C CYS A 117 7.95 -0.60 5.68
N THR A 118 8.07 0.26 4.67
CA THR A 118 6.94 0.99 4.05
C THR A 118 6.70 0.55 2.60
N LYS A 119 7.74 0.55 1.78
CA LYS A 119 7.72 0.13 0.38
C LYS A 119 9.00 -0.65 0.07
N VAL A 120 8.81 -1.85 -0.44
CA VAL A 120 9.89 -2.73 -0.92
C VAL A 120 9.87 -2.74 -2.44
N VAL A 121 11.02 -2.52 -3.06
CA VAL A 121 11.23 -2.76 -4.49
C VAL A 121 12.01 -4.06 -4.65
N LEU A 122 11.40 -5.02 -5.33
CA LEU A 122 12.08 -6.25 -5.73
C LEU A 122 12.80 -5.99 -7.05
N ASP A 123 14.11 -6.10 -7.05
CA ASP A 123 14.93 -5.94 -8.25
C ASP A 123 15.21 -7.33 -8.86
N PRO A 124 14.64 -7.67 -10.02
CA PRO A 124 14.84 -8.97 -10.65
C PRO A 124 16.25 -9.12 -11.26
N TRP A 125 16.99 -8.03 -11.42
CA TRP A 125 18.32 -8.02 -12.03
C TRP A 125 19.44 -8.05 -10.98
N GLN A 126 19.11 -7.72 -9.73
CA GLN A 126 20.05 -7.83 -8.62
C GLN A 126 20.26 -9.32 -8.30
N ARG A 127 21.48 -9.81 -8.48
CA ARG A 127 21.85 -11.16 -8.06
C ARG A 127 21.94 -11.21 -6.53
N ALA A 128 21.29 -12.20 -5.93
CA ALA A 128 21.55 -12.53 -4.54
C ALA A 128 23.04 -12.90 -4.37
N GLN A 129 23.72 -12.27 -3.41
CA GLN A 129 24.94 -12.86 -2.89
C GLN A 129 24.57 -14.21 -2.30
N LYS A 130 25.17 -15.29 -2.83
CA LYS A 130 24.98 -16.66 -2.31
C LYS A 130 25.10 -16.62 -0.79
N LEU A 131 24.03 -17.05 -0.10
CA LEU A 131 24.11 -17.37 1.32
C LEU A 131 25.20 -18.45 1.50
N PRO A 132 26.21 -18.24 2.34
CA PRO A 132 27.16 -19.30 2.64
C PRO A 132 26.41 -20.42 3.37
N ASN A 133 26.44 -21.60 2.76
CA ASN A 133 25.98 -22.89 3.29
C ASN A 133 24.47 -23.22 3.12
N GLN A 134 24.11 -23.77 1.95
CA GLN A 134 22.91 -24.61 1.79
C GLN A 134 23.36 -25.98 1.26
N SER A 135 23.50 -26.93 2.19
CA SER A 135 23.77 -28.36 1.96
C SER A 135 22.49 -29.21 1.90
N ASN A 136 21.36 -28.63 1.48
CA ASN A 136 20.10 -29.36 1.35
C ASN A 136 19.75 -29.60 -0.13
N PRO A 137 19.78 -30.85 -0.63
CA PRO A 137 19.54 -31.17 -2.04
C PRO A 137 18.06 -31.07 -2.48
N GLU A 138 17.11 -30.70 -1.60
CA GLU A 138 15.68 -30.66 -1.94
C GLU A 138 15.23 -29.41 -2.71
N TYR A 139 16.06 -28.36 -2.80
CA TYR A 139 15.75 -27.09 -3.48
C TYR A 139 16.44 -26.94 -4.85
N LEU A 140 16.42 -27.99 -5.68
CA LEU A 140 17.00 -27.98 -7.04
C LEU A 140 16.13 -27.28 -8.10
N TRP A 141 15.05 -26.57 -7.72
CA TRP A 141 14.15 -25.90 -8.68
C TRP A 141 14.46 -24.41 -8.92
N THR A 142 15.43 -23.79 -8.24
CA THR A 142 15.61 -22.32 -8.22
C THR A 142 16.69 -21.75 -9.13
N THR A 143 17.28 -22.52 -10.05
CA THR A 143 17.85 -21.91 -11.26
C THR A 143 16.76 -21.87 -12.33
N PRO A 144 16.14 -20.70 -12.62
CA PRO A 144 15.38 -20.60 -13.84
C PRO A 144 16.38 -20.81 -14.99
N ARG A 145 16.36 -22.00 -15.59
CA ARG A 145 16.79 -22.18 -16.97
C ARG A 145 15.81 -21.39 -17.83
N VAL A 146 15.97 -20.07 -17.85
CA VAL A 146 15.55 -19.30 -19.00
C VAL A 146 16.38 -19.87 -20.14
N LEU A 147 15.73 -20.68 -20.98
CA LEU A 147 16.17 -20.92 -22.33
C LEU A 147 16.27 -19.54 -22.98
N VAL A 148 17.44 -18.92 -22.86
CA VAL A 148 17.87 -17.91 -23.82
C VAL A 148 18.04 -18.72 -25.10
N LEU A 149 16.99 -18.76 -25.93
CA LEU A 149 17.17 -19.06 -27.34
C LEU A 149 18.12 -17.98 -27.85
N ASP A 150 19.38 -18.37 -27.93
CA ASP A 150 20.43 -17.65 -28.60
C ASP A 150 19.99 -17.52 -30.07
N LEU A 151 19.46 -16.35 -30.43
CA LEU A 151 19.25 -15.97 -31.82
C LEU A 151 20.43 -15.05 -32.20
N PRO A 152 21.53 -15.59 -32.75
CA PRO A 152 22.71 -14.82 -33.12
C PRO A 152 22.52 -14.04 -34.43
N ALA A 153 21.33 -13.46 -34.68
CA ALA A 153 20.98 -12.89 -35.98
C ALA A 153 20.68 -11.39 -35.99
N LEU A 154 20.82 -10.65 -34.87
CA LEU A 154 20.54 -9.21 -34.84
C LEU A 154 21.60 -8.39 -34.10
N ARG A 155 22.89 -8.75 -34.27
CA ARG A 155 24.00 -7.85 -33.96
C ARG A 155 24.93 -7.74 -35.18
N ASN A 156 24.96 -6.52 -35.74
CA ASN A 156 25.85 -5.97 -36.77
C ASN A 156 25.58 -6.46 -38.21
N THR A 157 25.42 -5.65 -39.25
CA THR A 157 25.54 -4.20 -39.56
C THR A 157 25.19 -4.06 -41.08
N PRO A 158 25.05 -2.88 -41.70
CA PRO A 158 25.36 -1.51 -41.25
C PRO A 158 24.16 -0.66 -40.82
#